data_AF-A0A158CAQ5-F1
#
_entry.id   AF-A0A158CAQ5-F1
#
_cell.length_a   1.000
_cell.length_b   1.000
_cell.length_c   1.000
_cell.angle_alpha   90.00
_cell.angle_beta   90.00
_cell.angle_gamma   90.00
#
_symmetry.space_group_name_H-M   'P 1'
#
loop_
_entity.id
_entity.type
_entity.pdbx_description
1 polymer ?
#
loop_
_entity_poly.entity_id
_entity_poly.type
_entity_poly.pdbx_seq_one_letter_code
_entity_poly.pdbx_strand_id
1 'polypeptide(L)' 'MNATITSHQTAANGDPELHVFTFQVDGDGVPRSQQVTVRTARVLARELDNRTALDALMRAIASAQPSDYDALVGTRYEDT' A
#
# COMPACT_ATOMS: atom_id res chain seq x y z
N MET A 1 -6.72 14.30 -0.05
CA MET A 1 -5.67 13.57 0.70
C MET A 1 -4.78 12.84 -0.28
N ASN A 2 -3.57 12.45 0.11
CA ASN A 2 -2.72 11.59 -0.73
C ASN A 2 -2.05 10.50 0.11
N ALA A 3 -1.63 9.43 -0.57
CA ALA A 3 -0.91 8.32 0.03
C ALA A 3 0.26 7.92 -0.87
N THR A 4 1.44 7.70 -0.29
CA THR A 4 2.66 7.36 -1.03
C THR A 4 3.31 6.13 -0.42
N ILE A 5 3.65 5.14 -1.25
CA ILE A 5 4.42 3.97 -0.79
C ILE A 5 5.88 4.39 -0.60
N THR A 6 6.40 4.24 0.61
CA THR A 6 7.75 4.72 0.96
C THR A 6 8.78 3.60 1.04
N SER A 7 8.36 2.36 1.31
CA SER A 7 9.24 1.21 1.29
C SER A 7 8.50 -0.11 1.11
N HIS A 8 9.25 -1.13 0.71
CA HIS A 8 8.83 -2.52 0.64
C HIS A 8 9.87 -3.38 1.39
N GLN A 9 9.40 -4.39 2.11
CA GLN A 9 10.23 -5.34 2.84
C GLN A 9 9.75 -6.77 2.59
N THR A 10 10.68 -7.63 2.15
CA THR A 10 10.48 -9.06 1.98
C THR A 10 10.21 -9.75 3.32
N ALA A 11 9.28 -10.70 3.34
CA ALA A 11 9.00 -11.49 4.53
C ALA A 11 10.19 -12.40 4.88
N ALA A 12 10.46 -12.60 6.17
CA ALA A 12 11.60 -13.41 6.62
C ALA A 12 11.54 -14.88 6.14
N ASN A 13 10.34 -15.41 5.93
CA ASN A 13 10.10 -16.76 5.42
C ASN A 13 9.97 -16.82 3.89
N GLY A 14 10.11 -15.68 3.19
CA GLY A 14 9.95 -15.56 1.75
C GLY A 14 8.51 -15.66 1.23
N ASP A 15 7.50 -15.67 2.11
CA ASP A 15 6.09 -15.73 1.71
C ASP A 15 5.62 -14.37 1.15
N PRO A 16 5.29 -14.26 -0.15
CA PRO A 16 4.88 -13.00 -0.77
C PRO A 16 3.65 -12.34 -0.14
N GLU A 17 2.76 -13.12 0.48
CA GLU A 17 1.56 -12.60 1.15
C GLU A 17 1.90 -11.86 2.46
N LEU A 18 3.08 -12.13 3.04
CA LEU A 18 3.56 -11.52 4.26
C LEU A 18 4.57 -10.38 4.02
N HIS A 19 4.88 -10.07 2.75
CA HIS A 19 5.68 -8.88 2.43
C HIS A 19 4.98 -7.64 2.95
N VAL A 20 5.77 -6.70 3.46
CA VAL A 20 5.27 -5.49 4.13
C VAL A 20 5.56 -4.28 3.28
N PHE A 21 4.54 -3.46 3.04
CA PHE A 21 4.69 -2.13 2.49
C PHE A 21 4.55 -1.09 3.59
N THR A 22 5.47 -0.14 3.62
CA THR A 22 5.30 1.09 4.40
C THR A 22 4.78 2.17 3.48
N PHE A 23 3.80 2.94 3.95
CA PHE A 23 3.25 4.06 3.21
C PHE A 23 2.99 5.25 4.14
N GLN A 24 3.12 6.44 3.58
CA GLN A 24 2.78 7.68 4.24
C GLN A 24 1.45 8.19 3.70
N VAL A 25 0.63 8.72 4.60
CA VAL A 25 -0.63 9.36 4.27
C VAL A 25 -0.56 10.82 4.68
N ASP A 26 -0.72 11.71 3.71
CA ASP A 26 -0.68 13.16 3.90
C ASP A 26 -2.08 13.74 3.68
N GLY A 27 -2.61 14.38 4.73
CA GLY A 27 -3.87 15.12 4.74
C GLY A 27 -3.69 16.47 5.44
N ASP A 28 -4.76 17.04 6.00
CA ASP A 28 -4.73 18.36 6.66
C ASP A 28 -3.99 18.39 8.02
N GLY A 29 -3.26 17.33 8.35
CA GLY A 29 -2.53 17.17 9.61
C GLY A 29 -1.13 16.62 9.42
N VAL A 30 -0.49 16.19 10.51
CA VAL A 30 0.86 15.59 10.45
C VAL A 30 0.83 14.32 9.61
N PRO A 31 1.74 14.17 8.63
CA PRO A 31 1.94 12.93 7.88
C PRO A 31 1.98 11.70 8.78
N ARG A 32 1.21 10.67 8.43
CA ARG A 32 1.19 9.40 9.17
C ARG A 32 1.82 8.29 8.35
N SER A 33 2.86 7.68 8.90
CA SER A 33 3.47 6.47 8.35
C SER A 33 2.80 5.24 8.93
N GLN A 34 2.41 4.30 8.07
CA GLN A 34 1.76 3.05 8.43
C GLN A 34 2.35 1.89 7.62
N GLN A 35 2.11 0.67 8.11
CA GLN A 35 2.56 -0.55 7.46
C GLN A 35 1.39 -1.48 7.19
N VAL A 36 1.48 -2.23 6.09
CA VAL A 36 0.48 -3.23 5.71
C VAL A 36 1.15 -4.41 5.03
N THR A 37 0.68 -5.62 5.32
CA THR A 37 1.08 -6.80 4.56
C THR A 37 0.29 -6.90 3.26
N VAL A 38 0.84 -7.58 2.25
CA VAL A 38 0.10 -7.86 1.00
C VAL A 38 -1.25 -8.53 1.30
N ARG A 39 -1.27 -9.53 2.19
CA ARG A 39 -2.50 -10.21 2.60
C ARG A 39 -3.55 -9.26 3.16
N THR A 40 -3.15 -8.35 4.05
CA THR A 40 -4.07 -7.36 4.63
C THR A 40 -4.52 -6.35 3.58
N ALA A 41 -3.63 -5.91 2.70
CA ALA A 41 -3.98 -5.02 1.59
C ALA A 41 -5.03 -5.66 0.66
N ARG A 42 -4.94 -6.97 0.38
CA ARG A 42 -5.96 -7.72 -0.39
C ARG A 42 -7.32 -7.74 0.29
N VAL A 43 -7.37 -7.89 1.61
CA VAL A 43 -8.62 -7.83 2.38
C VAL A 43 -9.20 -6.43 2.30
N LEU A 44 -8.42 -5.40 2.63
CA LEU A 44 -8.88 -4.02 2.59
C LEU A 44 -9.32 -3.60 1.19
N ALA A 45 -8.61 -3.98 0.13
CA ALA A 45 -8.99 -3.68 -1.25
C ALA A 45 -10.37 -4.25 -1.64
N ARG A 46 -10.83 -5.33 -1.00
CA ARG A 46 -12.17 -5.91 -1.24
C ARG A 46 -13.28 -5.20 -0.46
N GLU A 47 -12.95 -4.69 0.72
CA GLU A 47 -13.92 -4.04 1.62
C GLU A 47 -14.04 -2.53 1.37
N LEU A 48 -13.03 -1.91 0.78
CA LEU A 48 -13.01 -0.47 0.51
C LEU A 48 -13.75 -0.12 -0.79
N ASP A 49 -14.42 1.02 -0.79
CA ASP A 49 -15.38 1.45 -1.83
C ASP A 49 -14.76 2.22 -3.02
N ASN A 50 -13.42 2.24 -3.12
CA ASN A 50 -12.68 2.86 -4.24
C ASN A 50 -12.87 4.39 -4.35
N ARG A 51 -12.84 5.09 -3.22
CA ARG A 51 -13.11 6.54 -3.17
C ARG A 51 -11.92 7.36 -2.67
N THR A 52 -10.87 6.72 -2.18
CA THR A 52 -9.74 7.42 -1.54
C THR A 52 -8.39 7.00 -2.13
N ALA A 53 -7.38 7.85 -1.94
CA ALA A 53 -5.98 7.55 -2.22
C ALA A 53 -5.50 6.26 -1.52
N LEU A 54 -5.99 6.01 -0.30
CA LEU A 54 -5.68 4.80 0.45
C LEU A 54 -6.27 3.56 -0.24
N ASP A 55 -7.50 3.65 -0.75
CA ASP A 55 -8.14 2.55 -1.47
C ASP A 55 -7.34 2.20 -2.74
N ALA A 56 -6.94 3.21 -3.50
CA ALA A 56 -6.13 3.05 -4.71
C ALA A 56 -4.78 2.39 -4.39
N LEU A 57 -4.13 2.82 -3.31
CA LEU A 57 -2.89 2.24 -2.82
C LEU A 57 -3.06 0.77 -2.42
N MET A 58 -4.11 0.42 -1.66
CA MET A 58 -4.39 -0.96 -1.24
C MET A 58 -4.65 -1.86 -2.46
N ARG A 59 -5.37 -1.36 -3.46
CA ARG A 59 -5.61 -2.10 -4.72
C ARG A 59 -4.34 -2.32 -5.50
N ALA A 60 -3.48 -1.31 -5.62
CA ALA A 60 -2.22 -1.46 -6.33
C ALA A 60 -1.34 -2.55 -5.71
N ILE A 61 -1.18 -2.53 -4.38
CA ILE A 61 -0.48 -3.60 -3.64
C ILE A 61 -1.15 -4.95 -3.87
N ALA A 62 -2.48 -5.02 -3.77
CA ALA A 62 -3.22 -6.26 -3.93
C ALA A 62 -3.15 -6.83 -5.37
N SER A 63 -3.01 -5.99 -6.39
CA SER A 63 -2.95 -6.41 -7.80
C SER A 63 -1.54 -6.73 -8.29
N ALA A 64 -0.51 -6.24 -7.60
CA ALA A 64 0.87 -6.40 -8.04
C ALA A 64 1.34 -7.86 -7.98
N GLN A 65 2.21 -8.23 -8.92
CA GLN A 65 2.96 -9.47 -8.84
C GLN A 65 4.17 -9.27 -7.91
N PRO A 66 4.67 -10.32 -7.24
CA PRO A 66 5.83 -10.21 -6.36
C PRO A 66 7.09 -9.63 -7.03
N SER A 67 7.26 -9.84 -8.34
CA SER A 67 8.35 -9.26 -9.13
C SER A 67 8.29 -7.73 -9.24
N ASP A 68 7.12 -7.14 -9.03
CA ASP A 68 6.85 -5.73 -9.28
C ASP A 68 6.71 -4.94 -7.97
N TYR A 69 6.84 -5.59 -6.81
CA TYR A 69 6.65 -4.96 -5.51
C TYR A 69 7.59 -3.77 -5.28
N ASP A 70 8.86 -3.89 -5.66
CA ASP A 70 9.82 -2.79 -5.55
C ASP A 70 9.48 -1.62 -6.48
N ALA A 71 8.83 -1.88 -7.61
CA ALA A 71 8.40 -0.83 -8.54
C ALA A 71 7.25 0.03 -7.99
N LEU A 72 6.52 -0.46 -6.98
CA LEU A 72 5.48 0.33 -6.31
C LEU A 72 6.06 1.41 -5.39
N VAL A 73 7.32 1.26 -4.93
CA VAL A 73 7.96 2.23 -4.03
C VAL A 73 8.12 3.57 -4.73
N GLY A 74 7.69 4.65 -4.05
CA GLY A 74 7.63 6.01 -4.60
C GLY A 74 6.33 6.33 -5.34
N THR A 75 5.44 5.34 -5.55
CA THR A 75 4.15 5.62 -6.19
C THR A 75 3.24 6.40 -5.25
N ARG A 76 2.65 7.47 -5.78
CA ARG A 76 1.76 8.40 -5.08
C ARG A 76 0.35 8.31 -5.65
N TYR A 77 -0.63 8.25 -4.75
CA TYR A 77 -2.06 8.22 -5.04
C TYR A 77 -2.73 9.43 -4.40
N GLU A 78 -3.74 10.00 -5.04
CA GLU A 78 -4.44 11.19 -4.59
C GLU A 78 -5.95 10.94 -4.60
N ASP A 79 -6.68 11.55 -3.66
CA ASP A 79 -8.14 11.55 -3.71
C ASP A 79 -8.60 12.31 -4.96
N THR A 80 -9.66 11.81 -5.59
CA THR A 80 -10.37 12.47 -6.69
C THR A 80 -11.44 13.43 -6.19
#